data_AF-A0A1H0PVF2-F1
#
_entry.id   AF-A0A1H0PVF2-F1
#
_cell.length_a   1.000
_cell.length_b   1.000
_cell.length_c   1.000
_cell.angle_alpha   90.00
_cell.angle_beta   90.00
_cell.angle_gamma   90.00
#
_symmetry.space_group_name_H-M   'P 1'
#
loop_
_entity.id
_entity.type
_entity.pdbx_description
1 polymer ?
#
loop_
_entity_poly.entity_id
_entity_poly.type
_entity_poly.pdbx_seq_one_letter_code
_entity_poly.pdbx_strand_id
1 'polypeptide(L)'
;MATLFYGSDTDPIVLPDRLMGYIKVITSTKLRRGESFTLTWTGTADEAGRSTIWLQPSIPLRFVFDAVEPEQLAGDYLRALADQANAASGLVIDTRTWEAAEGASHAAAARTTRTAGRPVRAA
;
A
#
# COMPACT_ATOMS: atom_id res chain seq x y z
N MET A 1 -11.27 7.41 7.93
CA MET A 1 -9.85 7.32 8.27
C MET A 1 -9.62 5.97 8.92
N ALA A 2 -8.44 5.39 8.78
CA ALA A 2 -8.13 4.09 9.33
C ALA A 2 -6.87 4.17 10.18
N THR A 3 -6.81 3.28 11.15
CA THR A 3 -5.85 3.34 12.24
C THR A 3 -5.10 2.01 12.34
N LEU A 4 -3.77 2.09 12.36
CA LEU A 4 -2.86 0.96 12.53
C LEU A 4 -2.23 1.01 13.92
N PHE A 5 -2.46 -0.04 14.69
CA PHE A 5 -1.81 -0.27 15.98
C PHE A 5 -0.75 -1.35 15.79
N TYR A 6 0.45 -1.10 16.30
CA TYR A 6 1.57 -2.01 16.23
C TYR A 6 2.24 -2.19 17.59
N GLY A 7 2.40 -3.44 18.02
CA GLY A 7 2.98 -3.76 19.32
C GLY A 7 2.19 -3.16 20.48
N SER A 8 2.89 -2.45 21.35
CA SER A 8 2.34 -1.76 22.52
C SER A 8 2.29 -0.23 22.35
N ASP A 9 2.45 0.27 21.12
CA ASP A 9 2.42 1.71 20.87
C ASP A 9 1.04 2.30 21.20
N THR A 10 1.04 3.36 22.00
CA THR A 10 -0.18 4.09 22.39
C THR A 10 -0.66 5.03 21.30
N ASP A 11 0.26 5.52 20.48
CA ASP A 11 -0.01 6.46 19.40
C ASP A 11 -0.15 5.68 18.09
N PRO A 12 -1.36 5.58 17.53
CA PRO A 12 -1.55 4.79 16.34
C PRO A 12 -1.23 5.59 15.08
N ILE A 13 -0.96 4.86 14.01
CA ILE A 13 -0.72 5.46 12.69
C ILE A 13 -2.07 5.66 11.99
N VAL A 14 -2.39 6.89 11.65
CA VAL A 14 -3.67 7.27 11.03
C VAL A 14 -3.46 7.60 9.56
N LEU A 15 -4.17 6.89 8.67
CA LEU A 15 -4.09 7.04 7.21
C LEU A 15 -5.49 6.96 6.59
N PRO A 16 -5.71 7.40 5.34
CA PRO A 16 -6.97 7.16 4.63
C PRO A 16 -7.33 5.66 4.55
N ASP A 17 -8.62 5.30 4.64
CA ASP A 17 -9.10 3.91 4.64
C ASP A 17 -8.61 3.13 3.42
N ARG A 18 -8.79 3.70 2.23
CA ARG A 18 -8.28 3.14 0.98
C ARG A 18 -6.79 2.79 1.04
N LEU A 19 -5.96 3.74 1.49
CA LEU A 19 -4.52 3.56 1.62
C LEU A 19 -4.18 2.47 2.65
N MET A 20 -4.89 2.48 3.79
CA MET A 20 -4.75 1.43 4.81
C MET A 20 -5.18 0.06 4.27
N GLY A 21 -6.15 0.01 3.35
CA GLY A 21 -6.57 -1.21 2.66
C GLY A 21 -5.41 -1.85 1.89
N TYR A 22 -4.66 -1.06 1.11
CA TYR A 22 -3.45 -1.54 0.45
C TYR A 22 -2.41 -2.07 1.44
N ILE A 23 -2.11 -1.27 2.47
CA ILE A 23 -1.13 -1.62 3.51
C ILE A 23 -1.54 -2.94 4.18
N LYS A 24 -2.81 -3.10 4.57
CA LYS A 24 -3.33 -4.33 5.18
C LYS A 24 -3.09 -5.55 4.30
N VAL A 25 -3.38 -5.46 3.00
CA VAL A 25 -3.20 -6.61 2.08
C VAL A 25 -1.73 -6.98 1.94
N ILE A 26 -0.85 -6.00 1.72
CA ILE A 26 0.60 -6.23 1.59
C ILE A 26 1.17 -6.80 2.90
N THR A 27 0.91 -6.14 4.03
CA THR A 27 1.40 -6.56 5.34
C THR A 27 0.91 -7.96 5.69
N SER A 28 -0.39 -8.25 5.52
CA SER A 28 -0.93 -9.59 5.81
C SER A 28 -0.30 -10.67 4.94
N THR A 29 -0.02 -10.37 3.67
CA THR A 29 0.60 -11.32 2.74
C THR A 29 2.03 -11.64 3.15
N LYS A 30 2.85 -10.61 3.43
CA LYS A 30 4.26 -10.79 3.81
C LYS A 30 4.40 -11.46 5.18
N LEU A 31 3.66 -11.00 6.19
CA LEU A 31 3.76 -11.57 7.53
C LEU A 31 3.29 -13.04 7.60
N ARG A 32 2.29 -13.44 6.79
CA ARG A 32 1.90 -14.86 6.65
C ARG A 32 3.00 -15.75 6.07
N ARG A 33 3.95 -15.18 5.33
CA ARG A 33 5.12 -15.87 4.78
C ARG A 33 6.33 -15.82 5.71
N GLY A 34 6.20 -15.22 6.89
CA GLY A 34 7.34 -14.98 7.78
C GLY A 34 8.27 -13.85 7.32
N GLU A 35 7.83 -13.02 6.36
CA GLU A 35 8.65 -11.97 5.78
C GLU A 35 8.47 -10.65 6.55
N SER A 36 9.46 -10.30 7.37
CA SER A 36 9.53 -8.98 8.00
C SER A 36 9.98 -7.92 7.00
N PHE A 37 9.50 -6.69 7.14
CA PHE A 37 9.82 -5.57 6.24
C PHE A 37 9.59 -4.22 6.91
N THR A 38 10.10 -3.15 6.30
CA THR A 38 9.84 -1.78 6.75
C THR A 38 8.60 -1.20 6.07
N LEU A 39 7.77 -0.49 6.84
CA LEU A 39 6.78 0.45 6.34
C LEU A 39 7.25 1.86 6.68
N THR A 40 7.39 2.69 5.66
CA THR A 40 7.78 4.09 5.77
C THR A 40 6.68 4.96 5.20
N TRP A 41 6.30 6.01 5.92
CA TRP A 41 5.36 7.00 5.41
C TRP A 41 5.83 8.43 5.66
N THR A 42 5.38 9.33 4.78
CA THR A 42 5.61 10.76 4.87
C THR A 42 4.33 11.52 4.62
N GLY A 43 4.32 12.80 4.99
CA GLY A 43 3.34 13.73 4.49
C GLY A 43 2.06 13.85 5.31
N THR A 44 2.04 13.25 6.51
CA THR A 44 0.99 13.44 7.51
C THR A 44 0.95 14.90 7.96
N ALA A 45 -0.21 15.36 8.40
CA ALA A 45 -0.40 16.74 8.83
C ALA A 45 0.44 17.09 10.06
N ASP A 46 0.65 16.10 10.94
CA ASP A 46 1.30 16.27 12.24
C ASP A 46 2.82 16.09 12.21
N GLU A 47 3.38 15.52 11.13
CA GLU A 47 4.82 15.29 11.01
C GLU A 47 5.37 15.82 9.68
N ALA A 48 6.23 16.84 9.76
CA ALA A 48 6.97 17.35 8.60
C ALA A 48 8.02 16.34 8.06
N GLY A 49 8.35 15.32 8.86
CA GLY A 49 9.38 14.35 8.59
C GLY A 49 8.89 13.07 7.92
N ARG A 50 9.58 11.98 8.26
CA ARG A 50 9.34 10.63 7.77
C ARG A 50 9.32 9.69 8.96
N SER A 51 8.32 8.83 9.00
CA SER A 51 8.18 7.81 10.02
C SER A 51 8.34 6.43 9.39
N THR A 52 9.04 5.55 10.10
CA THR A 52 9.35 4.19 9.63
C THR A 52 9.14 3.22 10.78
N ILE A 53 8.40 2.15 10.54
CA ILE A 53 8.28 1.01 11.45
C ILE A 53 8.84 -0.26 10.84
N TRP A 54 9.36 -1.14 11.69
CA TRP A 54 9.73 -2.50 11.33
C TRP A 54 8.55 -3.43 11.63
N LEU A 55 7.95 -4.04 10.61
CA LEU A 55 6.85 -4.99 10.73
C LEU A 55 7.39 -6.42 10.78
N GLN A 56 7.03 -7.18 11.81
CA GLN A 56 7.41 -8.59 11.95
C GLN A 56 6.26 -9.49 12.43
N PRO A 57 6.25 -10.79 12.09
CA PRO A 57 5.11 -11.69 12.35
C PRO A 57 4.79 -11.89 13.83
N SER A 58 5.78 -11.75 14.72
CA SER A 58 5.63 -12.02 16.15
C SER A 58 5.14 -10.82 16.97
N ILE A 59 4.94 -9.66 16.35
CA ILE A 59 4.42 -8.46 17.04
C ILE A 59 2.92 -8.33 16.76
N PRO A 60 2.08 -8.09 17.80
CA PRO A 60 0.67 -7.81 17.61
C PRO A 60 0.42 -6.64 16.66
N LEU A 61 -0.52 -6.81 15.74
CA LEU A 61 -0.86 -5.85 14.70
C LEU A 61 -2.38 -5.79 14.57
N ARG A 62 -2.95 -4.58 14.61
CA ARG A 62 -4.40 -4.39 14.47
C ARG A 62 -4.70 -3.23 13.53
N PHE A 63 -5.53 -3.51 12.53
CA PHE A 63 -6.10 -2.51 11.63
C PHE A 63 -7.53 -2.20 12.08
N VAL A 64 -7.86 -0.93 12.21
CA VAL A 64 -9.23 -0.45 12.46
C VAL A 64 -9.61 0.46 11.31
N PHE A 65 -10.77 0.21 10.71
CA PHE A 65 -11.33 1.02 9.62
C PHE A 65 -12.59 1.71 10.14
N ASP A 66 -12.81 2.95 9.69
CA ASP A 66 -14.06 3.66 9.98
C ASP A 66 -15.21 3.05 9.18
N ALA A 67 -14.94 2.63 7.94
CA ALA A 67 -15.91 1.94 7.10
C ALA A 67 -16.04 0.45 7.46
N VAL A 68 -17.27 -0.05 7.54
CA VAL A 68 -17.55 -1.49 7.71
C VAL A 68 -17.19 -2.27 6.45
N GLU A 69 -17.55 -1.71 5.30
CA GLU A 69 -17.30 -2.34 4.00
C GLU A 69 -15.92 -1.97 3.47
N PRO A 70 -15.12 -2.94 3.00
CA PRO A 70 -13.81 -2.65 2.42
C PRO A 70 -13.94 -1.90 1.10
N GLU A 71 -13.09 -0.89 0.91
CA GLU A 71 -12.99 -0.21 -0.38
C GLU A 71 -12.41 -1.14 -1.47
N GLN A 72 -12.92 -1.00 -2.70
CA GLN A 72 -12.37 -1.72 -3.85
C GLN A 72 -10.99 -1.18 -4.22
N LEU A 73 -9.96 -2.01 -4.08
CA LEU A 73 -8.57 -1.64 -4.40
C LEU A 73 -8.25 -1.87 -5.88
N ALA A 74 -7.48 -0.97 -6.47
CA ALA A 74 -6.90 -1.11 -7.80
C ALA A 74 -5.82 -2.19 -7.80
N GLY A 75 -6.08 -3.30 -8.50
CA GLY A 75 -5.21 -4.48 -8.47
C GLY A 75 -3.82 -4.26 -9.07
N ASP A 76 -3.70 -3.35 -10.03
CA ASP A 76 -2.44 -2.94 -10.65
C ASP A 76 -1.58 -2.07 -9.72
N TYR A 77 -2.19 -1.15 -8.98
CA TYR A 77 -1.47 -0.40 -7.94
C TYR A 77 -1.07 -1.32 -6.77
N LEU A 78 -1.95 -2.24 -6.36
CA LEU A 78 -1.63 -3.25 -5.35
C LEU A 78 -0.41 -4.11 -5.75
N ARG A 79 -0.31 -4.51 -7.02
CA ARG A 79 0.87 -5.23 -7.53
C ARG A 79 2.13 -4.37 -7.47
N ALA A 80 2.05 -3.11 -7.88
CA ALA A 80 3.19 -2.19 -7.80
C ALA A 80 3.69 -2.02 -6.35
N LEU A 81 2.76 -1.88 -5.38
CA LEU A 81 3.11 -1.80 -3.96
C LEU A 81 3.67 -3.12 -3.42
N ALA A 82 3.17 -4.27 -3.87
CA ALA A 82 3.71 -5.57 -3.50
C ALA A 82 5.16 -5.75 -3.99
N ASP A 83 5.43 -5.36 -5.23
CA ASP A 83 6.77 -5.38 -5.82
C ASP A 83 7.71 -4.45 -5.05
N GLN A 84 7.25 -3.24 -4.73
CA GLN A 84 7.99 -2.29 -3.90
C GLN A 84 8.31 -2.84 -2.51
N ALA A 85 7.35 -3.48 -1.84
CA ALA A 85 7.53 -4.06 -0.51
C ALA A 85 8.50 -5.25 -0.47
N ASN A 86 8.84 -5.82 -1.63
CA ASN A 86 9.86 -6.86 -1.77
C ASN A 86 11.27 -6.29 -2.01
N ALA A 87 11.39 -4.98 -2.29
CA ALA A 87 12.67 -4.31 -2.43
C ALA A 87 13.31 -4.01 -1.05
N ALA A 88 14.62 -3.77 -1.05
CA ALA A 88 15.38 -3.44 0.17
C ALA A 88 14.88 -2.17 0.89
N SER A 89 14.19 -1.27 0.19
CA SER A 89 13.57 -0.07 0.78
C SER A 89 12.32 -0.37 1.62
N GLY A 90 11.75 -1.57 1.48
CA GLY A 90 10.43 -1.90 2.00
C GLY A 90 9.31 -1.09 1.33
N LEU A 91 8.17 -1.01 2.02
CA LEU A 91 7.00 -0.26 1.56
C LEU A 91 7.16 1.22 1.96
N VAL A 92 7.18 2.12 0.97
CA VAL A 92 7.35 3.57 1.16
C VAL A 92 6.15 4.27 0.55
N ILE A 93 5.48 5.08 1.36
CA ILE A 93 4.23 5.74 1.01
C ILE A 93 4.33 7.23 1.28
N ASP A 94 3.87 8.05 0.36
CA ASP A 94 3.65 9.48 0.59
C ASP A 94 2.14 9.74 0.63
N THR A 95 1.64 10.14 1.79
CA THR A 95 0.20 10.33 2.02
C THR A 95 -0.37 11.49 1.21
N ARG A 96 0.48 12.35 0.63
CA ARG A 96 0.06 13.47 -0.22
C ARG A 96 -0.07 13.10 -1.70
N THR A 97 0.57 12.02 -2.14
CA THR A 97 0.71 11.69 -3.58
C THR A 97 0.23 10.30 -3.96
N TRP A 98 -0.12 9.43 -2.99
CA TRP A 98 -0.53 8.05 -3.26
C TRP A 98 -1.74 7.92 -4.20
N GLU A 99 -2.73 8.83 -4.14
CA GLU A 99 -3.89 8.81 -5.03
C GLU A 99 -3.50 9.04 -6.50
N ALA A 100 -2.57 9.99 -6.73
CA ALA A 100 -2.03 10.24 -8.05
C ALA A 100 -1.21 9.05 -8.56
N ALA A 101 -0.47 8.38 -7.68
CA ALA A 101 0.26 7.16 -8.00
C ALA A 101 -0.67 6.01 -8.38
N GLU A 102 -1.77 5.81 -7.65
CA GLU A 102 -2.82 4.84 -7.97
C GLU A 102 -3.43 5.11 -9.36
N GLY A 103 -3.82 6.36 -9.63
CA GLY A 103 -4.33 6.76 -10.94
C GLY A 103 -3.32 6.56 -12.08
N ALA A 104 -2.03 6.80 -11.82
CA ALA A 104 -0.96 6.59 -12.79
C ALA A 104 -0.75 5.10 -13.11
N SER A 105 -0.82 4.22 -12.11
CA SER A 105 -0.80 2.76 -12.31
C SER A 105 -1.95 2.32 -13.22
N HIS A 106 -3.16 2.83 -12.97
CA HIS A 106 -4.35 2.49 -13.76
C HIS A 106 -4.21 2.89 -15.22
N ALA A 107 -3.72 4.12 -15.45
CA ALA A 107 -3.42 4.60 -16.78
C ALA A 107 -2.33 3.78 -17.50
N ALA A 108 -1.31 3.31 -16.76
CA ALA A 108 -0.26 2.46 -17.31
C ALA A 108 -0.80 1.08 -17.72
N ALA A 109 -1.62 0.45 -16.87
CA ALA A 109 -2.25 -0.83 -17.17
C ALA A 109 -3.14 -0.76 -18.43
N ALA A 110 -3.93 0.30 -18.58
CA ALA A 110 -4.78 0.53 -19.75
C ALA A 110 -3.97 0.76 -21.05
N ARG A 111 -2.77 1.36 -20.97
CA ARG A 111 -1.89 1.51 -22.14
C ARG A 111 -1.31 0.17 -22.60
N THR A 112 -0.97 -0.72 -21.68
CA THR A 112 -0.42 -2.04 -22.00
C THR A 112 -1.43 -2.91 -22.73
N THR A 113 -2.69 -2.93 -22.29
CA THR A 113 -3.76 -3.71 -22.95
C THR A 113 -4.06 -3.21 -24.36
N ARG A 114 -4.08 -1.89 -24.58
CA ARG A 114 -4.28 -1.30 -25.92
C ARG A 114 -3.17 -1.66 -26.91
N THR A 115 -1.91 -1.73 -26.44
CA THR A 115 -0.78 -2.13 -27.30
C THR A 115 -0.83 -3.61 -27.66
N ALA A 116 -1.22 -4.47 -26.71
CA ALA A 116 -1.35 -5.91 -26.94
C ALA A 116 -2.50 -6.28 -27.90
N GLY A 117 -3.57 -5.46 -27.93
CA GLY A 117 -4.76 -5.71 -28.76
C GLY A 117 -4.68 -5.22 -30.21
N ARG A 118 -3.54 -4.70 -30.69
CA ARG A 118 -3.46 -4.19 -32.07
C ARG A 118 -3.35 -5.36 -33.06
N PRO A 119 -4.38 -5.65 -33.90
CA PRO A 119 -4.29 -6.74 -34.86
C PRO A 119 -3.22 -6.39 -35.90
N VAL A 120 -2.28 -7.31 -36.13
CA VAL A 120 -1.39 -7.27 -37.29
C VAL A 120 -2.31 -7.43 -38.50
N ARG A 121 -2.45 -6.39 -39.33
CA ARG A 121 -3.17 -6.48 -40.60
C ARG A 121 -2.45 -7.53 -41.45
N ALA A 122 -3.09 -8.68 -41.66
CA ALA A 122 -2.70 -9.63 -42.68
C ALA A 122 -2.91 -8.96 -44.05
N ALA A 123 -1.85 -8.97 -44.87
CA ALA A 123 -1.85 -8.56 -46.26
C ALA A 123 -2.16 -9.76 -47.15
#